data_AF-A0A1H6X918-F1
#
_entry.id   AF-A0A1H6X918-F1
#
_cell.length_a   1.000
_cell.length_b   1.000
_cell.length_c   1.000
_cell.angle_alpha   90.00
_cell.angle_beta   90.00
_cell.angle_gamma   90.00
#
_symmetry.space_group_name_H-M   'P 1'
#
loop_
_entity.id
_entity.type
_entity.pdbx_description
1 polymer ?
#
loop_
_entity_poly.entity_id
_entity_poly.type
_entity_poly.pdbx_seq_one_letter_code
_entity_poly.pdbx_strand_id
1 'polypeptide(L)' 'MDTLQIENNRNKHHSRQRVCQNCGEYVTKQFVRVFGTNDGSLYGCMNCSTGRELRNGGGKRPSQ' A
#
# COMPACT_ATOMS: atom_id res chain seq x y z
N MET A 1 13.00 -26.91 -19.66
CA MET A 1 12.75 -26.64 -18.24
C MET A 1 12.78 -25.12 -18.08
N ASP A 2 11.91 -24.55 -17.24
CA ASP A 2 11.78 -23.12 -16.91
C ASP A 2 11.01 -22.20 -17.89
N THR A 3 9.68 -22.23 -17.84
CA THR A 3 8.86 -21.11 -18.40
C THR A 3 7.57 -20.83 -17.63
N LEU A 4 7.45 -21.27 -16.37
CA LEU A 4 6.20 -21.13 -15.58
C LEU A 4 6.34 -20.39 -14.25
N GLN A 5 7.44 -19.66 -14.01
CA GLN A 5 7.65 -18.96 -12.72
C GLN A 5 7.50 -17.43 -12.76
N ILE A 6 7.26 -16.81 -13.93
CA ILE A 6 7.30 -15.33 -14.08
C ILE A 6 5.93 -14.65 -13.82
N GLU A 7 4.83 -15.40 -13.88
CA GLU A 7 3.48 -14.83 -13.71
C GLU A 7 2.98 -14.85 -12.25
N ASN A 8 3.49 -15.76 -11.41
CA ASN A 8 3.10 -15.87 -10.01
C ASN A 8 3.70 -14.78 -9.09
N ASN A 9 4.79 -14.14 -9.50
CA ASN A 9 5.49 -13.16 -8.65
C ASN A 9 4.88 -11.75 -8.73
N ARG A 10 4.42 -11.32 -9.91
CA ARG A 10 3.74 -10.03 -10.12
C ARG A 10 2.41 -9.92 -9.37
N ASN A 11 1.71 -11.04 -9.22
CA ASN A 11 0.44 -11.09 -8.48
C ASN A 11 0.63 -11.01 -6.95
N LYS A 12 1.75 -11.52 -6.41
CA LYS A 12 2.13 -11.36 -5.00
C LYS A 12 2.54 -9.94 -4.64
N HIS A 13 3.18 -9.22 -5.56
CA HIS A 13 3.53 -7.81 -5.36
C HIS A 13 2.29 -6.91 -5.33
N HIS A 14 1.31 -7.13 -6.21
CA HIS A 14 0.09 -6.32 -6.25
C HIS A 14 -0.90 -6.58 -5.11
N SER A 15 -0.83 -7.74 -4.46
CA SER A 15 -1.70 -8.09 -3.33
C SER A 15 -1.20 -7.52 -2.01
N ARG A 16 0.11 -7.44 -1.78
CA ARG A 16 0.70 -6.83 -0.57
C ARG A 16 0.70 -5.30 -0.57
N GLN A 17 0.57 -4.67 -1.74
CA GLN A 17 0.40 -3.22 -1.88
C GLN A 17 -1.02 -2.75 -1.50
N ARG A 18 -1.98 -3.67 -1.34
CA ARG A 18 -3.40 -3.35 -1.05
C ARG A 18 -3.77 -3.52 0.43
N VAL A 19 -2.78 -3.58 1.31
CA VAL A 19 -3.00 -3.60 2.75
C VAL A 19 -2.21 -2.49 3.40
N CYS A 20 -2.79 -1.87 4.40
CA CYS A 20 -2.06 -0.92 5.21
C CYS A 20 -1.06 -1.66 6.11
N GLN A 21 0.19 -1.22 6.09
CA GLN A 21 1.28 -1.81 6.86
C GLN A 21 1.23 -1.42 8.36
N ASN A 22 0.38 -0.46 8.74
CA ASN A 22 0.19 -0.05 10.13
C ASN A 22 -1.00 -0.74 10.78
N CYS A 23 -2.16 -0.75 10.09
CA CYS A 23 -3.41 -1.29 10.62
C CYS A 23 -3.74 -2.70 10.10
N GLY A 24 -3.08 -3.18 9.05
CA GLY A 24 -3.40 -4.45 8.38
C GLY A 24 -4.66 -4.40 7.50
N GLU A 25 -5.42 -3.30 7.56
CA GLU A 25 -6.69 -3.16 6.86
C GLU A 25 -6.52 -3.18 5.33
N TYR A 26 -7.53 -3.73 4.65
CA TYR A 26 -7.59 -3.70 3.19
C TYR A 26 -7.80 -2.28 2.66
N VAL A 27 -7.06 -1.91 1.62
CA VAL A 27 -7.14 -0.63 0.93
C VAL A 27 -7.23 -0.84 -0.58
N THR A 28 -7.91 0.08 -1.26
CA THR A 28 -8.08 -0.03 -2.71
C THR A 28 -6.81 0.42 -3.45
N LYS A 29 -6.63 -0.10 -4.67
CA LYS A 29 -5.51 0.33 -5.53
C LYS A 29 -5.52 1.84 -5.79
N GLN A 30 -6.69 2.43 -5.92
CA GLN A 30 -6.82 3.87 -6.13
C GLN A 30 -6.40 4.67 -4.90
N PHE A 31 -6.70 4.16 -3.71
CA PHE A 31 -6.25 4.76 -2.46
C PHE A 31 -4.72 4.81 -2.35
N VAL A 32 -4.07 3.68 -2.64
CA VAL A 32 -2.59 3.56 -2.62
C VAL A 32 -1.93 4.47 -3.65
N ARG A 33 -2.57 4.72 -4.80
CA ARG A 33 -2.04 5.69 -5.78
C ARG A 33 -2.03 7.14 -5.27
N VAL A 34 -2.98 7.50 -4.40
CA VAL A 34 -3.14 8.87 -3.92
C VAL A 34 -2.34 9.10 -2.63
N PHE A 35 -2.35 8.12 -1.72
CA PHE A 35 -1.82 8.27 -0.38
C PHE A 35 -0.61 7.35 -0.08
N GLY A 36 -0.32 6.39 -0.95
CA GLY A 36 0.80 5.46 -0.78
C GLY A 36 2.15 6.06 -1.21
N THR A 37 3.22 5.32 -0.93
CA THR A 37 4.57 5.67 -1.37
C THR A 37 4.80 5.29 -2.84
N ASN A 38 5.91 5.75 -3.42
CA ASN A 38 6.33 5.38 -4.77
C ASN A 38 6.49 3.85 -4.94
N ASP A 39 6.79 3.14 -3.86
CA ASP A 39 6.91 1.68 -3.83
C ASP A 39 5.55 0.96 -3.77
N GLY A 40 4.45 1.72 -3.70
CA GLY A 40 3.09 1.24 -3.52
C GLY A 40 2.80 0.75 -2.10
N SER A 41 3.58 1.18 -1.11
CA SER A 41 3.34 0.85 0.30
C SER A 41 2.50 1.92 0.98
N LEU A 42 1.56 1.52 1.84
CA LEU A 42 0.69 2.44 2.57
C LEU A 42 0.78 2.16 4.07
N TYR A 43 1.02 3.19 4.87
CA TYR A 43 1.16 3.11 6.32
C TYR A 43 0.06 3.89 7.07
N GLY A 44 -0.69 4.76 6.38
CA GLY A 44 -1.91 5.38 6.92
C GLY A 44 -3.12 4.93 6.12
N CYS A 45 -4.12 4.35 6.79
CA CYS A 45 -5.40 3.93 6.21
C CYS A 45 -6.54 4.81 6.75
N MET A 46 -7.71 4.83 6.09
CA MET A 46 -8.90 5.53 6.63
C MET A 46 -9.37 4.97 7.98
N ASN A 47 -8.92 3.77 8.34
CA ASN A 47 -9.28 3.08 9.58
C ASN A 47 -8.35 3.46 10.76
N CYS A 48 -7.09 3.80 10.50
CA CYS A 48 -6.09 4.11 11.53
C CYS A 48 -5.54 5.55 11.47
N SER A 49 -5.93 6.32 10.47
CA SER A 49 -5.56 7.73 10.31
C SER A 49 -6.78 8.55 9.89
N THR A 50 -6.74 9.83 10.23
CA THR A 50 -7.77 10.76 9.78
C THR A 50 -7.47 11.28 8.37
N GLY A 51 -8.51 11.68 7.63
CA GLY A 51 -8.33 12.29 6.30
C GLY A 51 -7.44 13.53 6.31
N ARG A 52 -7.34 14.25 7.45
CA ARG A 52 -6.42 15.38 7.62
C ARG A 52 -4.96 14.93 7.66
N GLU A 53 -4.65 13.89 8.42
CA GLU A 53 -3.31 13.31 8.48
C GLU A 53 -2.90 12.72 7.14
N LEU A 54 -3.79 11.98 6.47
CA LEU A 54 -3.53 11.42 5.14
C LEU A 54 -3.18 12.49 4.11
N ARG A 55 -3.90 13.62 4.11
CA ARG A 55 -3.61 14.77 3.25
C ARG A 55 -2.29 15.46 3.57
N ASN A 56 -1.88 15.45 4.84
CA ASN A 56 -0.57 15.95 5.27
C ASN A 56 0.58 14.95 5.02
N GLY A 57 0.31 13.83 4.34
CA GLY A 57 1.31 12.80 4.06
C GLY A 57 1.41 11.73 5.15
N GLY A 58 0.41 11.55 6.01
CA GLY A 58 0.35 10.45 6.99
C GLY A 58 0.13 9.06 6.36
N GLY A 59 -0.08 9.00 5.04
CA GLY A 59 -0.18 7.74 4.29
C GLY A 59 1.16 7.03 4.07
N LYS A 60 2.29 7.75 4.14
CA LYS A 60 3.66 7.20 4.08
C LYS A 60 4.17 6.89 5.49
N ARG A 61 5.26 6.09 5.59
CA ARG A 61 5.91 5.81 6.88
C ARG A 61 6.23 7.11 7.60
N PRO A 62 6.02 7.19 8.94
CA PRO A 62 6.61 8.24 9.74
C PRO A 62 8.13 7.99 9.81
N SER A 63 8.84 8.47 8.79
CA SER A 63 10.28 8.59 8.79
C SER A 63 10.62 9.81 7.95
N GLN A 64 11.03 10.88 8.64
CA GLN A 64 11.42 12.21 8.15
C GLN A 64 10.29 13.24 8.04
#